data_AF-A0A3B9HLX7-F1
#
_entry.id   AF-A0A3B9HLX7-F1
#
_cell.length_a   1.000
_cell.length_b   1.000
_cell.length_c   1.000
_cell.angle_alpha   90.00
_cell.angle_beta   90.00
_cell.angle_gamma   90.00
#
_symmetry.space_group_name_H-M   'P 1'
#
loop_
_entity.id
_entity.type
_entity.pdbx_description
1 polymer ?
#
loop_
_entity_poly.entity_id
_entity_poly.type
_entity_poly.pdbx_seq_one_letter_code
_entity_poly.pdbx_strand_id
1 'polypeptide(L)'
;MKKHVVVIGAGFSGLSAACELASNGFQVTVLEKNISAGGRAAVFHDQGYTFDMGPSWYWMPDVFDWFFERYGSSVAEQYDLQRLDPGYRVFFGKDDIRDIPASLDDLYALFEAEEPGSARHLKKFLDDAAYKYKVGMQDLVFKPCHSVMEFADKRLLSSLFRMQLFTSLEREVRSKFKSEKLRRLLEFPVYFLGALPSNTPALYSILNYADLVLGTWYPMGGMGKIVEGMQRVAENMGVQFRFNSPATGFDLGDDRVKAVLTADGPVVCDGVIASADYQFVEQQLLPADKRNYSAAYWNKKVMAPSCLIYYLGVDGTIDGLKHHNLFFDESFDDFAEAIYTNPKWPENPLFYTCIPTKTDASVAPDG
;
A
#
# COMPACT_ATOMS: atom_id res chain seq x y z
N MET A 1 17.25 -32.16 -10.87
CA MET A 1 15.94 -31.84 -10.26
C MET A 1 15.86 -30.33 -10.08
N LYS A 2 14.68 -29.71 -10.28
CA LYS A 2 14.50 -28.28 -9.96
C LYS A 2 14.66 -28.10 -8.45
N LYS A 3 15.35 -27.04 -8.01
CA LYS A 3 15.41 -26.70 -6.58
C LYS A 3 14.02 -26.30 -6.10
N HIS A 4 13.62 -26.77 -4.92
CA HIS A 4 12.33 -26.47 -4.32
C HIS A 4 12.46 -25.34 -3.29
N VAL A 5 11.69 -24.27 -3.46
CA VAL A 5 11.64 -23.14 -2.54
C VAL A 5 10.25 -23.01 -1.95
N VAL A 6 10.18 -22.86 -0.63
CA VAL A 6 8.91 -22.60 0.07
C VAL A 6 8.78 -21.10 0.35
N VAL A 7 7.64 -20.52 -0.01
CA VAL A 7 7.29 -19.15 0.35
C VAL A 7 6.26 -19.19 1.47
N ILE A 8 6.50 -18.48 2.58
CA ILE A 8 5.56 -18.42 3.71
C ILE A 8 4.76 -17.12 3.64
N GLY A 9 3.46 -17.24 3.41
CA GLY A 9 2.49 -16.15 3.27
C GLY A 9 2.17 -15.86 1.81
N ALA A 10 0.88 -15.71 1.49
CA ALA A 10 0.35 -15.42 0.16
C ALA A 10 -0.21 -13.98 0.06
N GLY A 11 0.44 -13.01 0.72
CA GLY A 11 0.22 -11.58 0.46
C GLY A 11 0.97 -11.11 -0.80
N PHE A 12 0.86 -9.83 -1.16
CA PHE A 12 1.50 -9.26 -2.37
C PHE A 12 2.98 -9.60 -2.52
N SER A 13 3.77 -9.47 -1.45
CA SER A 13 5.20 -9.81 -1.47
C SER A 13 5.46 -11.30 -1.67
N GLY A 14 4.64 -12.16 -1.07
CA GLY A 14 4.75 -13.61 -1.22
C GLY A 14 4.36 -14.09 -2.61
N LEU A 15 3.26 -13.55 -3.16
CA LEU A 15 2.83 -13.81 -4.54
C LEU A 15 3.87 -13.33 -5.55
N SER A 16 4.44 -12.14 -5.35
CA SER A 16 5.48 -11.61 -6.21
C SER A 16 6.76 -12.45 -6.16
N ALA A 17 7.20 -12.83 -4.94
CA ALA A 17 8.35 -13.71 -4.77
C ALA A 17 8.12 -15.10 -5.40
N ALA A 18 6.91 -15.64 -5.30
CA ALA A 18 6.57 -16.92 -5.90
C ALA A 18 6.62 -16.88 -7.43
N CYS A 19 6.10 -15.82 -8.05
CA CYS A 19 6.19 -15.60 -9.49
C CYS A 19 7.65 -15.47 -9.94
N GLU A 20 8.45 -14.65 -9.26
CA GLU A 20 9.87 -14.46 -9.61
C GLU A 20 10.68 -15.75 -9.46
N LEU A 21 10.45 -16.55 -8.40
CA LEU A 21 11.10 -17.85 -8.25
C LEU A 21 10.67 -18.82 -9.36
N ALA A 22 9.38 -18.88 -9.68
CA ALA A 22 8.88 -19.77 -10.71
C ALA A 22 9.40 -19.38 -12.11
N SER A 23 9.50 -18.08 -12.44
CA SER A 23 10.06 -17.62 -13.72
C SER A 23 11.52 -17.99 -13.88
N ASN A 24 12.27 -18.06 -12.77
CA ASN A 24 13.66 -18.50 -12.72
C ASN A 24 13.82 -20.03 -12.62
N GLY A 25 12.74 -20.79 -12.81
CA GLY A 25 12.77 -22.25 -12.96
C GLY A 25 12.79 -23.05 -11.66
N PHE A 26 12.56 -22.41 -10.51
CA PHE A 26 12.39 -23.11 -9.24
C PHE A 26 11.04 -23.83 -9.17
N GLN A 27 10.98 -24.93 -8.42
CA GLN A 27 9.70 -25.46 -7.96
C GLN A 27 9.29 -24.63 -6.73
N VAL A 28 8.06 -24.14 -6.67
CA VAL A 28 7.62 -23.24 -5.60
C VAL A 28 6.37 -23.77 -4.93
N THR A 29 6.39 -23.82 -3.59
CA THR A 29 5.20 -24.04 -2.77
C THR A 29 4.97 -22.82 -1.89
N VAL A 30 3.79 -22.22 -1.95
CA VAL A 30 3.35 -21.15 -1.04
C VAL A 30 2.54 -21.77 0.09
N LEU A 31 2.96 -21.54 1.33
CA LEU A 31 2.21 -21.91 2.53
C LEU A 31 1.46 -20.69 3.05
N GLU A 32 0.14 -20.77 3.13
CA GLU A 32 -0.73 -19.72 3.65
C GLU A 32 -1.54 -20.27 4.82
N LYS A 33 -1.54 -19.53 5.94
CA LYS A 33 -2.27 -19.93 7.15
C LYS A 33 -3.79 -19.75 7.00
N ASN A 34 -4.21 -18.82 6.15
CA ASN A 34 -5.62 -18.52 5.89
C ASN A 34 -6.18 -19.46 4.82
N ILE A 35 -7.50 -19.39 4.62
CA ILE A 35 -8.23 -20.17 3.59
C ILE A 35 -7.97 -19.67 2.17
N SER A 36 -7.42 -18.46 2.00
CA SER A 36 -7.21 -17.78 0.72
C SER A 36 -5.95 -16.92 0.74
N ALA A 37 -5.48 -16.54 -0.46
CA ALA A 37 -4.42 -15.55 -0.62
C ALA A 37 -4.91 -14.14 -0.24
N GLY A 38 -3.96 -13.20 -0.13
CA GLY A 38 -4.22 -11.76 0.04
C GLY A 38 -3.50 -11.13 1.22
N GLY A 39 -3.27 -11.89 2.30
CA GLY A 39 -2.63 -11.38 3.50
C GLY A 39 -3.38 -10.16 4.06
N ARG A 40 -2.78 -8.97 3.99
CA ARG A 40 -3.45 -7.71 4.39
C ARG A 40 -4.54 -7.28 3.40
N ALA A 41 -4.48 -7.73 2.15
CA ALA A 41 -5.52 -7.55 1.15
C ALA A 41 -6.52 -8.73 1.14
N ALA A 42 -6.85 -9.24 2.32
CA ALA A 42 -7.89 -10.26 2.46
C ALA A 42 -9.26 -9.65 2.16
N VAL A 43 -10.19 -10.51 1.72
CA VAL A 43 -11.57 -10.14 1.45
C VAL A 43 -12.47 -10.89 2.41
N PHE A 44 -13.40 -10.17 3.03
CA PHE A 44 -14.43 -10.73 3.88
C PHE A 44 -15.78 -10.68 3.17
N HIS A 45 -16.51 -11.79 3.19
CA HIS A 45 -17.85 -11.88 2.64
C HIS A 45 -18.83 -12.22 3.74
N ASP A 46 -19.92 -11.46 3.85
CA ASP A 46 -21.00 -11.75 4.78
C ASP A 46 -22.33 -11.26 4.23
N GLN A 47 -23.38 -12.07 4.33
CA GLN A 47 -24.75 -11.73 3.92
C GLN A 47 -24.88 -11.10 2.50
N GLY A 48 -24.01 -11.51 1.58
CA GLY A 48 -23.99 -11.00 0.20
C GLY A 48 -23.19 -9.71 0.00
N TYR A 49 -22.62 -9.14 1.07
CA TYR A 49 -21.67 -8.03 1.01
C TYR A 49 -20.23 -8.54 0.86
N THR A 50 -19.42 -7.77 0.14
CA THR A 50 -17.98 -7.99 -0.04
C THR A 50 -17.21 -6.82 0.54
N PHE A 51 -16.28 -7.11 1.46
CA PHE A 51 -15.48 -6.12 2.16
C PHE A 51 -13.99 -6.36 1.93
N ASP A 52 -13.30 -5.38 1.33
CA ASP A 52 -11.83 -5.36 1.31
C ASP A 52 -11.30 -5.06 2.73
N MET A 53 -10.53 -5.97 3.31
CA MET A 53 -10.13 -5.87 4.72
C MET A 53 -8.93 -4.95 4.99
N GLY A 54 -8.25 -4.47 3.95
CA GLY A 54 -7.04 -3.65 4.10
C GLY A 54 -6.98 -2.51 3.10
N PRO A 55 -6.26 -2.67 1.98
CA PRO A 55 -6.18 -1.62 0.98
C PRO A 55 -7.56 -1.37 0.37
N SER A 56 -7.88 -0.10 0.20
CA SER A 56 -9.05 0.36 -0.58
C SER A 56 -8.67 1.39 -1.64
N TRP A 57 -7.39 1.82 -1.70
CA TRP A 57 -6.89 2.79 -2.67
C TRP A 57 -6.01 2.09 -3.70
N TYR A 58 -6.33 2.24 -4.98
CA TYR A 58 -5.48 1.79 -6.09
C TYR A 58 -4.79 3.01 -6.71
N TRP A 59 -3.52 3.18 -6.36
CA TRP A 59 -2.62 4.17 -6.96
C TRP A 59 -1.48 3.46 -7.67
N MET A 60 -0.76 4.23 -8.51
CA MET A 60 0.40 3.72 -9.24
C MET A 60 0.07 2.50 -10.11
N PRO A 61 -0.92 2.62 -11.05
CA PRO A 61 -1.34 1.51 -11.91
C PRO A 61 -0.18 0.87 -12.68
N ASP A 62 0.83 1.67 -13.02
CA ASP A 62 2.05 1.27 -13.71
C ASP A 62 2.84 0.17 -12.97
N VAL A 63 2.73 0.08 -11.63
CA VAL A 63 3.38 -0.98 -10.85
C VAL A 63 2.72 -2.34 -11.10
N PHE A 64 1.39 -2.37 -11.20
CA PHE A 64 0.66 -3.59 -11.50
C PHE A 64 0.79 -3.96 -12.98
N ASP A 65 0.74 -2.98 -13.89
CA ASP A 65 1.05 -3.20 -15.32
C ASP A 65 2.41 -3.85 -15.48
N TRP A 66 3.46 -3.26 -14.88
CA TRP A 66 4.81 -3.83 -14.90
C TRP A 66 4.87 -5.25 -14.36
N PHE A 67 4.18 -5.52 -13.25
CA PHE A 67 4.15 -6.86 -12.66
C PHE A 67 3.53 -7.88 -13.62
N PHE A 68 2.36 -7.60 -14.17
CA PHE A 68 1.67 -8.55 -15.06
C PHE A 68 2.42 -8.72 -16.40
N GLU A 69 2.90 -7.62 -16.99
CA GLU A 69 3.69 -7.64 -18.23
C GLU A 69 4.95 -8.50 -18.10
N ARG A 70 5.63 -8.42 -16.94
CA ARG A 70 6.84 -9.21 -16.66
C ARG A 70 6.60 -10.72 -16.78
N TYR A 71 5.39 -11.18 -16.48
CA TYR A 71 5.02 -12.60 -16.52
C TYR A 71 4.11 -12.94 -17.70
N GLY A 72 4.09 -12.10 -18.74
CA GLY A 72 3.36 -12.36 -19.99
C GLY A 72 1.84 -12.27 -19.84
N SER A 73 1.38 -11.41 -18.94
CA SER A 73 -0.03 -11.10 -18.70
C SER A 73 -0.25 -9.58 -18.74
N SER A 74 -1.45 -9.11 -18.46
CA SER A 74 -1.78 -7.69 -18.34
C SER A 74 -2.87 -7.48 -17.29
N VAL A 75 -2.97 -6.26 -16.75
CA VAL A 75 -4.06 -5.89 -15.83
C VAL A 75 -5.43 -6.21 -16.45
N ALA A 76 -5.64 -5.81 -17.71
CA ALA A 76 -6.91 -5.99 -18.41
C ALA A 76 -7.31 -7.47 -18.62
N GLU A 77 -6.35 -8.40 -18.64
CA GLU A 77 -6.63 -9.84 -18.68
C GLU A 77 -7.01 -10.40 -17.31
N GLN A 78 -6.64 -9.73 -16.22
CA GLN A 78 -6.86 -10.22 -14.86
C GLN A 78 -8.09 -9.62 -14.19
N TYR A 79 -8.36 -8.33 -14.40
CA TYR A 79 -9.50 -7.63 -13.81
C TYR A 79 -9.86 -6.35 -14.58
N ASP A 80 -11.12 -5.94 -14.48
CA ASP A 80 -11.59 -4.66 -15.00
C ASP A 80 -11.20 -3.54 -14.03
N LEU A 81 -10.60 -2.47 -14.54
CA LEU A 81 -10.06 -1.37 -13.75
C LEU A 81 -10.69 -0.05 -14.18
N GLN A 82 -11.44 0.57 -13.27
CA GLN A 82 -12.13 1.82 -13.51
C GLN A 82 -11.40 2.98 -12.83
N ARG A 83 -11.16 4.08 -13.58
CA ARG A 83 -10.71 5.34 -12.97
C ARG A 83 -11.87 6.01 -12.26
N LEU A 84 -11.68 6.41 -11.01
CA LEU A 84 -12.69 7.12 -10.24
C LEU A 84 -12.71 8.61 -10.60
N ASP A 85 -13.91 9.18 -10.75
CA ASP A 85 -14.13 10.61 -10.90
C ASP A 85 -15.43 11.06 -10.18
N PRO A 86 -15.34 11.90 -9.13
CA PRO A 86 -14.12 12.38 -8.50
C PRO A 86 -13.29 11.22 -7.93
N GLY A 87 -11.97 11.41 -7.83
CA GLY A 87 -11.10 10.42 -7.20
C GLY A 87 -11.52 10.18 -5.75
N TYR A 88 -11.85 11.26 -5.03
CA TYR A 88 -12.40 11.21 -3.69
C TYR A 88 -13.09 12.53 -3.30
N ARG A 89 -13.86 12.48 -2.22
CA ARG A 89 -14.50 13.63 -1.58
C ARG A 89 -13.82 13.94 -0.25
N VAL A 90 -13.61 15.23 0.03
CA VAL A 90 -13.10 15.73 1.30
C VAL A 90 -14.15 16.62 1.96
N PHE A 91 -14.42 16.35 3.24
CA PHE A 91 -15.27 17.17 4.10
C PHE A 91 -14.37 17.99 5.02
N PHE A 92 -14.41 19.33 4.90
CA PHE A 92 -13.73 20.26 5.81
C PHE A 92 -14.67 20.81 6.89
N GLY A 93 -15.93 20.42 6.82
CA GLY A 93 -17.03 20.79 7.69
C GLY A 93 -18.35 20.35 7.06
N LYS A 94 -19.46 20.47 7.80
CA LYS A 94 -20.78 19.95 7.38
C LYS A 94 -21.21 20.38 5.97
N ASP A 95 -20.99 21.65 5.64
CA ASP A 95 -21.39 22.25 4.36
C ASP A 95 -20.17 22.64 3.49
N ASP A 96 -18.96 22.22 3.89
CA ASP A 96 -17.72 22.57 3.20
C ASP A 96 -17.07 21.31 2.60
N ILE A 97 -17.49 21.02 1.38
CA ILE A 97 -17.16 19.79 0.67
C ILE A 97 -16.33 20.12 -0.56
N ARG A 98 -15.31 19.31 -0.85
CA ARG A 98 -14.53 19.37 -2.10
C ARG A 98 -14.45 17.98 -2.71
N ASP A 99 -14.89 17.88 -3.96
CA ASP A 99 -14.66 16.73 -4.81
C ASP A 99 -13.34 16.93 -5.55
N ILE A 100 -12.41 16.00 -5.42
CA ILE A 100 -11.11 16.08 -6.09
C ILE A 100 -11.26 15.43 -7.47
N PRO A 101 -11.23 16.22 -8.56
CA PRO A 101 -11.55 15.72 -9.89
C PRO A 101 -10.41 14.85 -10.43
N ALA A 102 -10.74 13.93 -11.34
CA ALA A 102 -9.74 13.12 -12.02
C ALA A 102 -8.95 13.91 -13.09
N SER A 103 -9.54 14.98 -13.63
CA SER A 103 -8.93 15.84 -14.65
C SER A 103 -7.98 16.86 -14.04
N LEU A 104 -6.78 17.00 -14.62
CA LEU A 104 -5.82 18.02 -14.19
C LEU A 104 -6.33 19.44 -14.45
N ASP A 105 -7.06 19.67 -15.54
CA ASP A 105 -7.59 21.00 -15.85
C ASP A 105 -8.63 21.43 -14.80
N ASP A 106 -9.51 20.51 -14.41
CA ASP A 106 -10.50 20.75 -13.36
C ASP A 106 -9.82 20.87 -11.99
N LEU A 107 -8.76 20.11 -11.73
CA LEU A 107 -7.97 20.22 -10.50
C LEU A 107 -7.29 21.59 -10.40
N TYR A 108 -6.70 22.08 -11.49
CA TYR A 108 -6.12 23.42 -11.54
C TYR A 108 -7.18 24.50 -11.34
N ALA A 109 -8.37 24.35 -11.95
CA ALA A 109 -9.49 25.26 -11.74
C ALA A 109 -9.97 25.26 -10.27
N LEU A 110 -10.04 24.08 -9.64
CA LEU A 110 -10.38 23.94 -8.21
C LEU A 110 -9.38 24.68 -7.33
N PHE A 111 -8.09 24.50 -7.57
CA PHE A 111 -7.04 25.20 -6.83
C PHE A 111 -7.14 26.71 -7.03
N GLU A 112 -7.27 27.18 -8.27
CA GLU A 112 -7.40 28.61 -8.57
C GLU A 112 -8.62 29.26 -7.91
N ALA A 113 -9.74 28.52 -7.83
CA ALA A 113 -10.95 28.98 -7.16
C ALA A 113 -10.80 29.04 -5.64
N GLU A 114 -10.08 28.10 -5.03
CA GLU A 114 -9.84 28.06 -3.58
C GLU A 114 -8.78 29.08 -3.13
N GLU A 115 -7.72 29.26 -3.92
CA GLU A 115 -6.67 30.25 -3.70
C GLU A 115 -6.18 30.81 -5.04
N PRO A 116 -6.53 32.08 -5.40
CA PRO A 116 -6.10 32.69 -6.65
C PRO A 116 -4.57 32.70 -6.80
N GLY A 117 -4.08 32.26 -7.95
CA GLY A 117 -2.68 32.07 -8.26
C GLY A 117 -2.09 30.76 -7.74
N SER A 118 -2.86 29.87 -7.13
CA SER A 118 -2.36 28.58 -6.64
C SER A 118 -2.25 27.52 -7.74
N ALA A 119 -2.98 27.64 -8.86
CA ALA A 119 -2.88 26.66 -9.96
C ALA A 119 -1.47 26.58 -10.55
N ARG A 120 -0.79 27.72 -10.75
CA ARG A 120 0.62 27.75 -11.20
C ARG A 120 1.56 27.07 -10.19
N HIS A 121 1.26 27.17 -8.90
CA HIS A 121 2.05 26.57 -7.84
C HIS A 121 1.83 25.06 -7.81
N LEU A 122 0.58 24.61 -7.99
CA LEU A 122 0.26 23.19 -8.13
C LEU A 122 0.91 22.58 -9.37
N LYS A 123 0.79 23.22 -10.53
CA LYS A 123 1.43 22.72 -11.76
C LYS A 123 2.93 22.49 -11.55
N LYS A 124 3.65 23.49 -11.00
CA LYS A 124 5.08 23.34 -10.70
C LYS A 124 5.35 22.23 -9.68
N PHE A 125 4.53 22.14 -8.63
CA PHE A 125 4.66 21.10 -7.62
C PHE A 125 4.46 19.69 -8.21
N LEU A 126 3.48 19.49 -9.09
CA LEU A 126 3.22 18.22 -9.75
C LEU A 126 4.30 17.89 -10.80
N ASP A 127 4.81 18.88 -11.54
CA ASP A 127 5.94 18.70 -12.46
C ASP A 127 7.21 18.23 -11.70
N ASP A 128 7.49 18.84 -10.54
CA ASP A 128 8.58 18.42 -9.66
C ASP A 128 8.35 17.02 -9.09
N ALA A 129 7.11 16.70 -8.68
CA ALA A 129 6.72 15.39 -8.15
C ALA A 129 6.79 14.28 -9.21
N ALA A 130 6.44 14.57 -10.47
CA ALA A 130 6.57 13.65 -11.60
C ALA A 130 8.03 13.24 -11.84
N TYR A 131 8.94 14.21 -11.78
CA TYR A 131 10.38 13.94 -11.87
C TYR A 131 10.85 13.07 -10.70
N LYS A 132 10.45 13.41 -9.47
CA LYS A 132 10.75 12.61 -8.27
C LYS A 132 10.21 11.18 -8.41
N TYR A 133 8.99 11.00 -8.91
CA TYR A 133 8.35 9.70 -9.13
C TYR A 133 9.16 8.86 -10.11
N LYS A 134 9.47 9.42 -11.29
CA LYS A 134 10.26 8.73 -12.31
C LYS A 134 11.61 8.27 -11.77
N VAL A 135 12.37 9.17 -11.12
CA VAL A 135 13.68 8.83 -10.57
C VAL A 135 13.55 7.83 -9.42
N GLY A 136 12.58 7.99 -8.53
CA GLY A 136 12.33 7.07 -7.42
C GLY A 136 12.03 5.66 -7.90
N MET A 137 11.07 5.52 -8.82
CA MET A 137 10.65 4.22 -9.35
C MET A 137 11.70 3.57 -10.25
N GLN A 138 12.45 4.33 -11.05
CA GLN A 138 13.44 3.75 -11.96
C GLN A 138 14.82 3.51 -11.31
N ASP A 139 15.32 4.48 -10.55
CA ASP A 139 16.71 4.50 -10.11
C ASP A 139 16.89 4.02 -8.65
N LEU A 140 15.83 4.05 -7.82
CA LEU A 140 15.92 3.71 -6.39
C LEU A 140 15.23 2.40 -6.01
N VAL A 141 13.98 2.17 -6.44
CA VAL A 141 13.18 1.01 -6.01
C VAL A 141 13.81 -0.33 -6.41
N PHE A 142 14.49 -0.39 -7.57
CA PHE A 142 15.13 -1.60 -8.06
C PHE A 142 16.57 -1.81 -7.56
N LYS A 143 17.09 -0.94 -6.68
CA LYS A 143 18.44 -1.14 -6.13
C LYS A 143 18.42 -2.22 -5.03
N PRO A 144 19.39 -3.14 -5.04
CA PRO A 144 19.45 -4.22 -4.06
C PRO A 144 19.77 -3.74 -2.63
N CYS A 145 20.24 -2.49 -2.49
CA CYS A 145 20.49 -1.82 -1.20
C CYS A 145 21.44 -2.62 -0.30
N HIS A 146 22.43 -3.32 -0.86
CA HIS A 146 23.41 -4.09 -0.09
C HIS A 146 24.41 -3.18 0.63
N SER A 147 24.65 -1.97 0.13
CA SER A 147 25.51 -0.98 0.76
C SER A 147 25.00 0.44 0.56
N VAL A 148 25.17 1.28 1.58
CA VAL A 148 24.95 2.74 1.48
C VAL A 148 25.84 3.39 0.41
N MET A 149 26.97 2.77 0.03
CA MET A 149 27.85 3.24 -1.03
C MET A 149 27.23 3.09 -2.43
N GLU A 150 26.18 2.29 -2.61
CA GLU A 150 25.42 2.21 -3.87
C GLU A 150 24.68 3.52 -4.21
N PHE A 151 24.53 4.39 -3.23
CA PHE A 151 23.97 5.73 -3.37
C PHE A 151 25.05 6.81 -3.55
N ALA A 152 26.34 6.47 -3.40
CA ALA A 152 27.48 7.36 -3.61
C ALA A 152 27.88 7.49 -5.10
N ASP A 153 26.89 7.47 -5.99
CA ASP A 153 27.05 7.79 -7.41
C ASP A 153 26.85 9.29 -7.61
N LYS A 154 27.69 9.98 -8.39
CA LYS A 154 27.58 11.43 -8.65
C LYS A 154 26.25 11.82 -9.31
N ARG A 155 25.69 10.97 -10.17
CA ARG A 155 24.36 11.14 -10.78
C ARG A 155 23.25 10.98 -9.74
N LEU A 156 23.39 10.03 -8.81
CA LEU A 156 22.43 9.88 -7.72
C LEU A 156 22.55 11.02 -6.73
N LEU A 157 23.76 11.38 -6.26
CA LEU A 157 24.00 12.52 -5.37
C LEU A 157 23.43 13.83 -5.90
N SER A 158 23.64 14.14 -7.18
CA SER A 158 23.01 15.33 -7.81
C SER A 158 21.48 15.22 -7.90
N SER A 159 20.95 14.00 -8.08
CA SER A 159 19.51 13.73 -8.02
C SER A 159 18.97 13.84 -6.60
N LEU A 160 19.68 13.39 -5.57
CA LEU A 160 19.30 13.46 -4.14
C LEU A 160 19.11 14.92 -3.69
N PHE A 161 19.98 15.84 -4.14
CA PHE A 161 19.80 17.28 -3.91
C PHE A 161 18.56 17.85 -4.63
N ARG A 162 18.32 17.44 -5.89
CA ARG A 162 17.11 17.84 -6.65
C ARG A 162 15.83 17.20 -6.10
N MET A 163 15.93 16.05 -5.43
CA MET A 163 14.83 15.34 -4.77
C MET A 163 14.45 15.96 -3.43
N GLN A 164 15.15 17.00 -2.97
CA GLN A 164 14.83 17.77 -1.76
C GLN A 164 14.71 16.91 -0.49
N LEU A 165 15.57 15.90 -0.35
CA LEU A 165 15.51 14.94 0.76
C LEU A 165 15.69 15.54 2.17
N PHE A 166 16.28 16.73 2.25
CA PHE A 166 16.50 17.45 3.51
C PHE A 166 15.39 18.48 3.82
N THR A 167 14.40 18.61 2.93
CA THR A 167 13.23 19.45 3.13
C THR A 167 12.04 18.57 3.50
N SER A 168 11.22 18.97 4.48
CA SER A 168 9.98 18.24 4.82
C SER A 168 8.89 18.59 3.81
N LEU A 169 7.95 17.67 3.57
CA LEU A 169 6.83 17.92 2.67
C LEU A 169 6.01 19.15 3.13
N GLU A 170 5.75 19.26 4.43
CA GLU A 170 5.04 20.39 5.04
C GLU A 170 5.68 21.73 4.65
N ARG A 171 7.02 21.86 4.77
CA ARG A 171 7.72 23.10 4.43
C ARG A 171 7.64 23.41 2.95
N GLU A 172 7.69 22.39 2.08
CA GLU A 172 7.52 22.59 0.64
C GLU A 172 6.11 23.11 0.32
N VAL A 173 5.07 22.46 0.85
CA VAL A 173 3.67 22.82 0.62
C VAL A 173 3.36 24.21 1.19
N ARG A 174 3.67 24.46 2.46
CA ARG A 174 3.36 25.74 3.14
C ARG A 174 4.11 26.94 2.56
N SER A 175 5.24 26.72 1.88
CA SER A 175 5.94 27.78 1.14
C SER A 175 5.24 28.23 -0.14
N LYS A 176 4.36 27.38 -0.70
CA LYS A 176 3.69 27.57 -2.00
C LYS A 176 2.20 27.89 -1.85
N PHE A 177 1.54 27.36 -0.82
CA PHE A 177 0.09 27.47 -0.61
C PHE A 177 -0.21 28.13 0.74
N LYS A 178 -1.26 28.95 0.79
CA LYS A 178 -1.74 29.64 2.00
C LYS A 178 -3.04 29.07 2.54
N SER A 179 -3.90 28.57 1.67
CA SER A 179 -5.16 27.92 2.04
C SER A 179 -4.90 26.67 2.87
N GLU A 180 -5.48 26.61 4.05
CA GLU A 180 -5.40 25.43 4.92
C GLU A 180 -6.00 24.18 4.26
N LYS A 181 -7.02 24.33 3.42
CA LYS A 181 -7.61 23.20 2.69
C LYS A 181 -6.66 22.61 1.67
N LEU A 182 -6.01 23.47 0.88
CA LEU A 182 -5.03 23.02 -0.12
C LEU A 182 -3.79 22.42 0.55
N ARG A 183 -3.36 22.99 1.69
CA ARG A 183 -2.27 22.43 2.51
C ARG A 183 -2.63 21.03 3.01
N ARG A 184 -3.79 20.87 3.64
CA ARG A 184 -4.29 19.57 4.12
C ARG A 184 -4.39 18.55 2.99
N LEU A 185 -4.91 18.96 1.83
CA LEU A 185 -5.02 18.08 0.66
C LEU A 185 -3.66 17.55 0.20
N LEU A 186 -2.63 18.41 0.13
CA LEU A 186 -1.30 18.03 -0.35
C LEU A 186 -0.42 17.34 0.72
N GLU A 187 -0.69 17.57 2.00
CA GLU A 187 0.01 16.96 3.13
C GLU A 187 -0.59 15.60 3.53
N PHE A 188 -1.89 15.39 3.31
CA PHE A 188 -2.61 14.18 3.70
C PHE A 188 -1.99 12.87 3.19
N PRO A 189 -1.51 12.75 1.94
CA PRO A 189 -0.97 11.50 1.43
C PRO A 189 0.16 10.88 2.28
N VAL A 190 0.88 11.69 3.09
CA VAL A 190 1.92 11.18 3.98
C VAL A 190 1.37 10.36 5.15
N TYR A 191 0.13 10.59 5.57
CA TYR A 191 -0.48 9.79 6.64
C TYR A 191 -0.69 8.33 6.23
N PHE A 192 -0.78 8.01 4.93
CA PHE A 192 -0.79 6.62 4.45
C PHE A 192 0.52 5.87 4.76
N LEU A 193 1.61 6.57 5.02
CA LEU A 193 2.89 5.98 5.43
C LEU A 193 2.95 5.72 6.93
N GLY A 194 1.90 6.06 7.69
CA GLY A 194 1.94 6.04 9.16
C GLY A 194 3.01 6.99 9.71
N ALA A 195 3.18 8.14 9.07
CA ALA A 195 4.16 9.15 9.43
C ALA A 195 3.55 10.56 9.41
N LEU A 196 4.19 11.50 10.12
CA LEU A 196 3.80 12.90 10.12
C LEU A 196 4.47 13.66 8.96
N PRO A 197 3.77 14.61 8.30
CA PRO A 197 4.34 15.44 7.22
C PRO A 197 5.61 16.20 7.63
N SER A 198 5.67 16.67 8.88
CA SER A 198 6.81 17.38 9.46
C SER A 198 8.09 16.53 9.53
N ASN A 199 7.93 15.22 9.70
CA ASN A 199 9.02 14.24 9.81
C ASN A 199 9.28 13.48 8.50
N THR A 200 8.55 13.82 7.43
CA THR A 200 8.58 13.10 6.16
C THR A 200 9.27 13.93 5.08
N PRO A 201 10.35 13.41 4.45
CA PRO A 201 11.03 14.10 3.36
C PRO A 201 10.11 14.49 2.20
N ALA A 202 10.38 15.63 1.56
CA ALA A 202 9.67 16.15 0.39
C ALA A 202 9.75 15.23 -0.84
N LEU A 203 10.63 14.22 -0.81
CA LEU A 203 10.63 13.10 -1.74
C LEU A 203 9.25 12.42 -1.80
N TYR A 204 8.52 12.34 -0.69
CA TYR A 204 7.22 11.69 -0.64
C TYR A 204 6.09 12.47 -1.33
N SER A 205 6.38 13.63 -1.93
CA SER A 205 5.49 14.24 -2.95
C SER A 205 5.23 13.32 -4.15
N ILE A 206 6.01 12.25 -4.33
CA ILE A 206 5.69 11.11 -5.21
C ILE A 206 4.25 10.61 -5.00
N LEU A 207 3.76 10.58 -3.76
CA LEU A 207 2.38 10.16 -3.47
C LEU A 207 1.34 11.15 -4.00
N ASN A 208 1.66 12.45 -4.01
CA ASN A 208 0.77 13.45 -4.63
C ASN A 208 0.70 13.28 -6.15
N TYR A 209 1.82 12.91 -6.79
CA TYR A 209 1.82 12.59 -8.22
C TYR A 209 1.01 11.31 -8.51
N ALA A 210 1.18 10.28 -7.68
CA ALA A 210 0.40 9.05 -7.78
C ALA A 210 -1.11 9.31 -7.62
N ASP A 211 -1.49 10.11 -6.63
CA ASP A 211 -2.89 10.47 -6.38
C ASP A 211 -3.47 11.38 -7.47
N LEU A 212 -2.90 12.58 -7.63
CA LEU A 212 -3.51 13.67 -8.39
C LEU A 212 -3.25 13.60 -9.89
N VAL A 213 -2.20 12.89 -10.33
CA VAL A 213 -1.84 12.79 -11.75
C VAL A 213 -2.12 11.39 -12.31
N LEU A 214 -1.55 10.34 -11.70
CA LEU A 214 -1.83 8.97 -12.15
C LEU A 214 -3.28 8.55 -11.83
N GLY A 215 -3.87 9.16 -10.80
CA GLY A 215 -5.27 9.01 -10.47
C GLY A 215 -5.56 7.89 -9.47
N THR A 216 -6.77 7.93 -8.93
CA THR A 216 -7.34 6.87 -8.09
C THR A 216 -8.19 5.94 -8.95
N TRP A 217 -7.97 4.63 -8.79
CA TRP A 217 -8.64 3.60 -9.57
C TRP A 217 -9.36 2.59 -8.66
N TYR A 218 -10.22 1.79 -9.26
CA TYR A 218 -10.94 0.73 -8.58
C TYR A 218 -11.02 -0.52 -9.47
N PRO A 219 -10.51 -1.67 -9.01
CA PRO A 219 -10.76 -2.94 -9.67
C PRO A 219 -12.20 -3.40 -9.39
N MET A 220 -12.99 -3.62 -10.43
CA MET A 220 -14.37 -4.09 -10.30
C MET A 220 -14.40 -5.45 -9.60
N GLY A 221 -15.15 -5.56 -8.51
CA GLY A 221 -15.15 -6.69 -7.57
C GLY A 221 -14.25 -6.50 -6.35
N GLY A 222 -13.56 -5.36 -6.21
CA GLY A 222 -12.74 -5.00 -5.05
C GLY A 222 -11.26 -5.34 -5.19
N MET A 223 -10.46 -4.88 -4.22
CA MET A 223 -8.99 -5.03 -4.22
C MET A 223 -8.53 -6.48 -4.18
N GLY A 224 -9.38 -7.40 -3.71
CA GLY A 224 -9.17 -8.84 -3.84
C GLY A 224 -8.89 -9.32 -5.27
N LYS A 225 -9.40 -8.63 -6.30
CA LYS A 225 -9.16 -9.00 -7.71
C LYS A 225 -7.70 -8.91 -8.13
N ILE A 226 -6.93 -8.01 -7.53
CA ILE A 226 -5.50 -7.92 -7.75
C ILE A 226 -4.82 -9.19 -7.24
N VAL A 227 -5.19 -9.63 -6.04
CA VAL A 227 -4.68 -10.85 -5.41
C VAL A 227 -5.03 -12.07 -6.25
N GLU A 228 -6.29 -12.20 -6.67
CA GLU A 228 -6.76 -13.28 -7.56
C GLU A 228 -5.96 -13.31 -8.87
N GLY A 229 -5.73 -12.15 -9.49
CA GLY A 229 -4.93 -12.02 -10.71
C GLY A 229 -3.49 -12.49 -10.52
N MET A 230 -2.82 -12.01 -9.47
CA MET A 230 -1.44 -12.41 -9.16
C MET A 230 -1.33 -13.89 -8.81
N GLN A 231 -2.30 -14.45 -8.07
CA GLN A 231 -2.36 -15.88 -7.78
C GLN A 231 -2.51 -16.69 -9.08
N ARG A 232 -3.41 -16.30 -9.99
CA ARG A 232 -3.62 -16.98 -11.26
C ARG A 232 -2.35 -16.99 -12.12
N VAL A 233 -1.61 -15.88 -12.17
CA VAL A 233 -0.30 -15.83 -12.83
C VAL A 233 0.69 -16.80 -12.20
N ALA A 234 0.79 -16.83 -10.87
CA ALA A 234 1.65 -17.77 -10.16
C ALA A 234 1.29 -19.23 -10.46
N GLU A 235 0.00 -19.58 -10.42
CA GLU A 235 -0.50 -20.93 -10.72
C GLU A 235 -0.22 -21.34 -12.16
N ASN A 236 -0.39 -20.44 -13.13
CA ASN A 236 -0.05 -20.67 -14.54
C ASN A 236 1.44 -21.00 -14.74
N MET A 237 2.30 -20.50 -13.86
CA MET A 237 3.74 -20.79 -13.83
C MET A 237 4.09 -22.07 -13.06
N GLY A 238 3.09 -22.77 -12.50
CA GLY A 238 3.23 -24.02 -11.76
C GLY A 238 3.51 -23.86 -10.26
N VAL A 239 3.29 -22.68 -9.69
CA VAL A 239 3.35 -22.48 -8.23
C VAL A 239 2.23 -23.27 -7.56
N GLN A 240 2.56 -23.98 -6.47
CA GLN A 240 1.58 -24.72 -5.67
C GLN A 240 1.20 -23.93 -4.43
N PHE A 241 -0.09 -23.78 -4.16
CA PHE A 241 -0.59 -23.15 -2.94
C PHE A 241 -1.11 -24.20 -1.95
N ARG A 242 -0.73 -24.04 -0.68
CA ARG A 242 -1.29 -24.81 0.46
C ARG A 242 -1.90 -23.84 1.45
N PHE A 243 -3.21 -23.70 1.38
CA PHE A 243 -4.02 -22.91 2.32
C PHE A 243 -4.28 -23.69 3.61
N ASN A 244 -4.67 -22.99 4.68
CA ASN A 244 -4.84 -23.57 6.02
C ASN A 244 -3.59 -24.29 6.54
N SER A 245 -2.41 -23.92 6.07
CA SER A 245 -1.15 -24.61 6.36
C SER A 245 -0.16 -23.64 7.05
N PRO A 246 -0.43 -23.23 8.30
CA PRO A 246 0.46 -22.34 9.03
C PRO A 246 1.85 -22.96 9.20
N ALA A 247 2.88 -22.20 8.86
CA ALA A 247 4.26 -22.55 9.20
C ALA A 247 4.46 -22.39 10.71
N THR A 248 5.02 -23.40 11.36
CA THR A 248 5.24 -23.42 12.82
C THR A 248 6.71 -23.37 13.21
N GLY A 249 7.62 -23.51 12.25
CA GLY A 249 9.06 -23.43 12.46
C GLY A 249 9.83 -24.02 11.28
N PHE A 250 11.09 -24.32 11.51
CA PHE A 250 12.00 -24.86 10.51
C PHE A 250 12.74 -26.07 11.04
N ASP A 251 12.96 -27.06 10.18
CA ASP A 251 14.04 -28.03 10.38
C ASP A 251 15.33 -27.40 9.83
N LEU A 252 16.26 -27.11 10.74
CA LEU A 252 17.52 -26.44 10.45
C LEU A 252 18.68 -27.45 10.53
N GLY A 253 19.47 -27.55 9.46
CA GLY A 253 20.80 -28.13 9.53
C GLY A 253 21.82 -27.15 10.11
N ASP A 254 23.10 -27.53 10.08
CA ASP A 254 24.18 -26.70 10.61
C ASP A 254 24.25 -25.31 9.94
N ASP A 255 24.07 -25.27 8.61
CA ASP A 255 24.25 -24.08 7.78
C ASP A 255 23.04 -23.71 6.89
N ARG A 256 21.97 -24.51 6.88
CA ARG A 256 20.85 -24.32 5.95
C ARG A 256 19.51 -24.83 6.50
N VAL A 257 18.42 -24.28 5.97
CA VAL A 257 17.08 -24.86 6.15
C VAL A 257 16.93 -26.15 5.34
N LYS A 258 16.28 -27.16 5.92
CA LYS A 258 15.97 -28.45 5.28
C LYS A 258 14.49 -28.63 5.01
N ALA A 259 13.65 -28.09 5.89
CA ALA A 259 12.21 -28.13 5.74
C ALA A 259 11.51 -26.99 6.50
N VAL A 260 10.31 -26.66 6.05
CA VAL A 260 9.36 -25.85 6.82
C VAL A 260 8.41 -26.79 7.57
N LEU A 261 8.24 -26.57 8.87
CA LEU A 261 7.37 -27.39 9.72
C LEU A 261 5.92 -26.88 9.63
N THR A 262 4.98 -27.81 9.49
CA THR A 262 3.52 -27.55 9.48
C THR A 262 2.80 -28.63 10.29
N ALA A 263 1.51 -28.43 10.58
CA ALA A 263 0.69 -29.42 11.28
C ALA A 263 0.54 -30.73 10.51
N ASP A 264 0.53 -30.67 9.17
CA ASP A 264 0.40 -31.83 8.28
C ASP A 264 1.74 -32.54 8.01
N GLY A 265 2.82 -32.07 8.62
CA GLY A 265 4.17 -32.60 8.49
C GLY A 265 5.17 -31.62 7.84
N PRO A 266 6.46 -32.00 7.78
CA PRO A 266 7.50 -31.15 7.22
C PRO A 266 7.42 -31.05 5.69
N VAL A 267 7.58 -29.85 5.17
CA VAL A 267 7.72 -29.57 3.73
C VAL A 267 9.21 -29.42 3.41
N VAL A 268 9.81 -30.48 2.88
CA VAL A 268 11.24 -30.50 2.51
C VAL A 268 11.52 -29.52 1.38
N CYS A 269 12.55 -28.69 1.52
CA CYS A 269 12.89 -27.64 0.57
C CYS A 269 14.39 -27.31 0.59
N ASP A 270 14.86 -26.71 -0.50
CA ASP A 270 16.24 -26.21 -0.65
C ASP A 270 16.39 -24.75 -0.19
N GLY A 271 15.29 -24.02 0.00
CA GLY A 271 15.28 -22.63 0.42
C GLY A 271 13.91 -22.16 0.88
N VAL A 272 13.89 -21.05 1.62
CA VAL A 272 12.67 -20.43 2.14
C VAL A 272 12.69 -18.92 1.91
N ILE A 273 11.56 -18.36 1.48
CA ILE A 273 11.28 -16.92 1.58
C ILE A 273 10.13 -16.73 2.57
N ALA A 274 10.41 -16.09 3.70
CA ALA A 274 9.37 -15.77 4.67
C ALA A 274 8.79 -14.38 4.38
N SER A 275 7.58 -14.34 3.84
CA SER A 275 6.82 -13.11 3.58
C SER A 275 5.84 -12.77 4.71
N ALA A 276 5.93 -13.47 5.85
CA ALA A 276 5.23 -13.13 7.08
C ALA A 276 5.89 -11.93 7.78
N ASP A 277 5.26 -11.42 8.84
CA ASP A 277 5.82 -10.35 9.66
C ASP A 277 7.23 -10.72 10.18
N TYR A 278 8.20 -9.82 10.01
CA TYR A 278 9.60 -10.14 10.30
C TYR A 278 9.83 -10.44 11.78
N GLN A 279 9.17 -9.70 12.68
CA GLN A 279 9.25 -9.97 14.12
C GLN A 279 8.66 -11.36 14.42
N PHE A 280 7.54 -11.73 13.78
CA PHE A 280 6.96 -13.06 13.93
C PHE A 280 7.92 -14.17 13.49
N VAL A 281 8.54 -14.04 12.31
CA VAL A 281 9.50 -15.04 11.81
C VAL A 281 10.68 -15.20 12.78
N GLU A 282 11.27 -14.08 13.20
CA GLU A 282 12.39 -14.08 14.15
C GLU A 282 11.98 -14.66 15.50
N GLN A 283 10.86 -14.21 16.09
CA GLN A 283 10.55 -14.54 17.48
C GLN A 283 9.75 -15.84 17.67
N GLN A 284 9.02 -16.29 16.65
CA GLN A 284 8.12 -17.46 16.75
C GLN A 284 8.56 -18.64 15.89
N LEU A 285 9.12 -18.41 14.70
CA LEU A 285 9.50 -19.51 13.81
C LEU A 285 10.97 -19.94 13.95
N LEU A 286 11.86 -18.99 14.29
CA LEU A 286 13.28 -19.26 14.45
C LEU A 286 13.66 -19.58 15.91
N PRO A 287 14.56 -20.56 16.14
CA PRO A 287 15.15 -20.78 17.45
C PRO A 287 16.06 -19.60 17.84
N ALA A 288 16.21 -19.38 19.15
CA ALA A 288 16.83 -18.17 19.69
C ALA A 288 18.26 -17.91 19.19
N ASP A 289 19.05 -18.96 18.96
CA ASP A 289 20.44 -18.92 18.49
C ASP A 289 20.58 -18.64 16.98
N LYS A 290 19.47 -18.67 16.22
CA LYS A 290 19.44 -18.41 14.76
C LYS A 290 18.76 -17.09 14.40
N ARG A 291 18.36 -16.29 15.39
CA ARG A 291 17.74 -14.98 15.23
C ARG A 291 18.80 -13.92 14.95
N ASN A 292 18.50 -12.98 14.06
CA ASN A 292 19.31 -11.77 13.90
C ASN A 292 19.05 -10.77 15.03
N TYR A 293 17.84 -10.76 15.57
CA TYR A 293 17.38 -9.77 16.54
C TYR A 293 16.70 -10.41 17.75
N SER A 294 17.06 -9.91 18.93
CA SER A 294 16.47 -10.35 20.20
C SER A 294 15.09 -9.72 20.44
N ALA A 295 14.31 -10.30 21.36
CA ALA A 295 13.06 -9.69 21.81
C ALA A 295 13.25 -8.24 22.32
N ALA A 296 14.38 -7.96 22.99
CA ALA A 296 14.71 -6.62 23.48
C ALA A 296 14.97 -5.60 22.35
N TYR A 297 15.46 -6.04 21.18
CA TYR A 297 15.57 -5.17 20.00
C TYR A 297 14.19 -4.75 19.51
N TRP A 298 13.27 -5.71 19.37
CA TRP A 298 11.92 -5.48 18.87
C TRP A 298 11.08 -4.62 19.82
N ASN A 299 11.19 -4.83 21.13
CA ASN A 299 10.49 -4.05 22.14
C ASN A 299 10.88 -2.55 22.16
N LYS A 300 12.01 -2.18 21.55
CA LYS A 300 12.46 -0.78 21.41
C LYS A 300 12.01 -0.13 20.10
N LYS A 301 11.38 -0.88 19.19
CA LYS A 301 10.92 -0.35 17.90
C LYS A 301 9.57 0.34 18.08
N VAL A 302 9.45 1.49 17.43
CA VAL A 302 8.17 2.15 17.24
C VAL A 302 7.53 1.54 16.01
N MET A 303 6.39 0.88 16.18
CA MET A 303 5.60 0.35 15.08
C MET A 303 4.70 1.44 14.53
N ALA A 304 4.38 1.37 13.23
CA ALA A 304 3.40 2.25 12.63
C ALA A 304 2.04 2.09 13.34
N PRO A 305 1.20 3.14 13.39
CA PRO A 305 -0.13 3.05 13.97
C PRO A 305 -0.97 1.95 13.33
N SER A 306 -1.83 1.34 14.13
CA SER A 306 -2.89 0.47 13.64
C SER A 306 -4.13 1.29 13.24
N CYS A 307 -5.20 0.61 12.89
CA CYS A 307 -6.49 1.23 12.56
C CYS A 307 -7.63 0.50 13.27
N LEU A 308 -8.73 1.22 13.51
CA LEU A 308 -10.01 0.66 13.90
C LEU A 308 -10.92 0.74 12.68
N ILE A 309 -11.38 -0.41 12.18
CA ILE A 309 -12.20 -0.51 10.96
C ILE A 309 -13.54 -1.12 11.32
N TYR A 310 -14.61 -0.48 10.84
CA TYR A 310 -15.96 -1.01 10.88
C TYR A 310 -16.38 -1.40 9.46
N TYR A 311 -16.80 -2.65 9.28
CA TYR A 311 -17.42 -3.12 8.04
C TYR A 311 -18.93 -3.09 8.26
N LEU A 312 -19.62 -2.22 7.53
CA LEU A 312 -21.05 -1.96 7.73
C LEU A 312 -21.81 -2.30 6.45
N GLY A 313 -22.65 -3.33 6.51
CA GLY A 313 -23.74 -3.51 5.55
C GLY A 313 -24.89 -2.59 5.94
N VAL A 314 -25.42 -1.83 4.99
CA VAL A 314 -26.46 -0.82 5.23
C VAL A 314 -27.59 -1.06 4.24
N ASP A 315 -28.81 -1.19 4.76
CA ASP A 315 -30.01 -1.26 3.92
C ASP A 315 -30.32 0.14 3.36
N GLY A 316 -30.47 0.23 2.04
CA GLY A 316 -30.73 1.47 1.30
C GLY A 316 -29.48 2.24 0.90
N THR A 317 -29.71 3.38 0.24
CA THR A 317 -28.64 4.22 -0.28
C THR A 317 -28.29 5.36 0.67
N ILE A 318 -26.99 5.60 0.89
CA ILE A 318 -26.50 6.78 1.61
C ILE A 318 -26.21 7.91 0.61
N ASP A 319 -26.98 8.98 0.68
CA ASP A 319 -26.81 10.16 -0.18
C ASP A 319 -25.64 11.04 0.26
N GLY A 320 -25.11 11.82 -0.67
CA GLY A 320 -24.05 12.80 -0.39
C GLY A 320 -22.65 12.22 -0.20
N LEU A 321 -22.46 10.91 -0.29
CA LEU A 321 -21.15 10.25 -0.25
C LEU A 321 -20.72 9.73 -1.63
N LYS A 322 -19.41 9.63 -1.82
CA LYS A 322 -18.73 9.08 -3.01
C LYS A 322 -18.06 7.75 -2.67
N HIS A 323 -17.29 7.19 -3.62
CA HIS A 323 -16.52 5.97 -3.38
C HIS A 323 -15.56 6.13 -2.21
N HIS A 324 -14.72 7.16 -2.23
CA HIS A 324 -13.81 7.51 -1.14
C HIS A 324 -14.20 8.83 -0.50
N ASN A 325 -14.27 8.89 0.83
CA ASN A 325 -14.66 10.07 1.58
C ASN A 325 -13.71 10.27 2.76
N LEU A 326 -13.12 11.46 2.84
CA LEU A 326 -12.19 11.87 3.90
C LEU A 326 -12.84 12.96 4.74
N PHE A 327 -12.87 12.77 6.06
CA PHE A 327 -13.48 13.72 7.00
C PHE A 327 -12.38 14.46 7.76
N PHE A 328 -12.13 15.70 7.31
CA PHE A 328 -11.11 16.66 7.79
C PHE A 328 -11.76 17.85 8.51
N ASP A 329 -12.86 17.60 9.20
CA ASP A 329 -13.66 18.54 9.97
C ASP A 329 -13.11 18.78 11.39
N GLU A 330 -12.11 18.00 11.80
CA GLU A 330 -11.44 18.12 13.10
C GLU A 330 -9.96 18.53 12.98
N SER A 331 -9.30 18.71 14.13
CA SER A 331 -7.90 19.13 14.22
C SER A 331 -6.93 17.98 13.89
N PHE A 332 -6.14 18.18 12.83
CA PHE A 332 -5.06 17.25 12.47
C PHE A 332 -3.95 17.20 13.51
N ASP A 333 -3.65 18.33 14.16
CA ASP A 333 -2.58 18.40 15.16
C ASP A 333 -2.95 17.58 16.40
N ASP A 334 -4.19 17.71 16.89
CA ASP A 334 -4.67 16.94 18.04
C ASP A 334 -4.77 15.45 17.73
N PHE A 335 -5.25 15.11 16.52
CA PHE A 335 -5.25 13.73 16.04
C PHE A 335 -3.82 13.16 15.96
N ALA A 336 -2.90 13.92 15.39
CA ALA A 336 -1.50 13.53 15.24
C ALA A 336 -0.81 13.35 16.60
N GLU A 337 -1.03 14.25 17.55
CA GLU A 337 -0.49 14.13 18.90
C GLU A 337 -1.01 12.87 19.59
N ALA A 338 -2.32 12.62 19.54
CA ALA A 338 -2.97 11.48 20.17
C ALA A 338 -2.50 10.13 19.62
N ILE A 339 -2.21 10.03 18.33
CA ILE A 339 -1.81 8.76 17.69
C ILE A 339 -0.29 8.55 17.73
N TYR A 340 0.50 9.58 17.41
CA TYR A 340 1.92 9.43 17.14
C TYR A 340 2.83 9.80 18.31
N THR A 341 2.37 10.67 19.22
CA THR A 341 3.20 11.20 20.31
C THR A 341 2.78 10.66 21.67
N ASN A 342 1.50 10.71 21.98
CA ASN A 342 0.93 10.21 23.23
C ASN A 342 -0.23 9.24 22.94
N PRO A 343 0.08 7.96 22.61
CA PRO A 343 -0.89 6.99 22.11
C PRO A 343 -2.16 6.88 22.97
N LYS A 344 -3.26 7.41 22.44
CA LYS A 344 -4.61 7.37 23.04
C LYS A 344 -5.65 7.41 21.93
N TRP A 345 -6.90 7.07 22.27
CA TRP A 345 -8.02 7.33 21.36
C TRP A 345 -8.25 8.86 21.26
N PRO A 346 -8.28 9.43 20.04
CA PRO A 346 -8.61 10.83 19.87
C PRO A 346 -10.07 11.07 20.29
N GLU A 347 -10.33 12.18 20.97
CA GLU A 347 -11.71 12.55 21.39
C GLU A 347 -12.59 12.81 20.16
N ASN A 348 -12.04 13.51 19.16
CA ASN A 348 -12.66 13.72 17.86
C ASN A 348 -11.77 13.09 16.77
N PRO A 349 -12.03 11.83 16.35
CA PRO A 349 -11.24 11.17 15.34
C PRO A 349 -11.49 11.77 13.95
N LEU A 350 -10.41 12.01 13.21
CA LEU A 350 -10.48 12.05 11.75
C LEU A 350 -10.77 10.65 11.23
N PHE A 351 -11.70 10.52 10.29
CA PHE A 351 -12.10 9.21 9.78
C PHE A 351 -12.27 9.21 8.26
N TYR A 352 -12.34 8.00 7.72
CA TYR A 352 -12.43 7.71 6.30
C TYR A 352 -13.53 6.69 6.07
N THR A 353 -14.31 6.88 5.00
CA THR A 353 -15.27 5.87 4.55
C THR A 353 -15.04 5.50 3.09
N CYS A 354 -15.07 4.18 2.84
CA CYS A 354 -15.06 3.59 1.51
C CYS A 354 -16.45 3.01 1.23
N ILE A 355 -17.07 3.41 0.12
CA ILE A 355 -18.41 2.97 -0.29
C ILE A 355 -18.32 2.49 -1.74
N PRO A 356 -17.78 1.28 -1.98
CA PRO A 356 -17.52 0.80 -3.32
C PRO A 356 -18.80 0.61 -4.15
N THR A 357 -19.97 0.47 -3.52
CA THR A 357 -21.28 0.41 -4.18
C THR A 357 -21.64 1.68 -4.96
N LYS A 358 -20.94 2.80 -4.75
CA LYS A 358 -21.06 3.99 -5.61
C LYS A 358 -20.44 3.81 -7.00
N THR A 359 -19.62 2.79 -7.18
CA THR A 359 -18.94 2.46 -8.44
C THR A 359 -19.34 1.06 -8.91
N ASP A 360 -19.48 0.11 -8.00
CA ASP A 360 -19.69 -1.29 -8.31
C ASP A 360 -20.85 -1.87 -7.49
N ALA A 361 -21.98 -2.11 -8.13
CA ALA A 361 -23.15 -2.70 -7.48
C ALA A 361 -22.94 -4.17 -7.10
N SER A 362 -21.92 -4.85 -7.63
CA SER A 362 -21.73 -6.30 -7.40
C SER A 362 -21.18 -6.67 -6.01
N VAL A 363 -20.70 -5.69 -5.24
CA VAL A 363 -20.11 -5.90 -3.90
C VAL A 363 -21.12 -5.81 -2.76
N ALA A 364 -22.41 -5.63 -3.07
CA ALA A 364 -23.50 -5.65 -2.10
C ALA A 364 -24.77 -6.26 -2.73
N PRO A 365 -25.73 -6.73 -1.92
CA PRO A 365 -27.06 -7.09 -2.40
C PRO A 365 -27.80 -5.90 -3.02
N ASP A 366 -28.79 -6.18 -3.88
CA ASP A 366 -29.70 -5.16 -4.39
C ASP A 366 -30.53 -4.54 -3.24
N GLY A 367 -30.58 -3.21 -3.23
CA GLY A 367 -31.30 -2.42 -2.22
C GLY A 367 -30.34 -1.67 -1.32
#